data_AF-A0A840AEC2-F1
#
_entry.id   AF-A0A840AEC2-F1
#
_cell.length_a   1.000
_cell.length_b   1.000
_cell.length_c   1.000
_cell.angle_alpha   90.00
_cell.angle_beta   90.00
_cell.angle_gamma   90.00
#
_symmetry.space_group_name_H-M   'P 1'
#
loop_
_entity.id
_entity.type
_entity.pdbx_description
1 polymer ?
#
loop_
_entity_poly.entity_id
_entity_poly.type
_entity_poly.pdbx_seq_one_letter_code
_entity_poly.pdbx_strand_id
1 'polypeptide(L)'
;MTNLSDGQRVILSAAAQHEKGLARTPKTLPAAARNAVFRSLIKNNLLTEINAPREHVGLGWRQDEDDTWILALITDEGLRAIGIDPNEGDTGAG
;
A
#
# COMPACT_ATOMS: atom_id res chain seq x y z
N MET A 1 -2.82 -3.93 -19.14
CA MET A 1 -2.37 -4.95 -18.17
C MET A 1 -1.15 -4.41 -17.45
N THR A 2 -1.32 -3.90 -16.24
CA THR A 2 -0.20 -3.56 -15.35
C THR A 2 0.47 -4.88 -14.93
N ASN A 3 1.69 -5.12 -15.41
CA ASN A 3 2.43 -6.33 -15.05
C ASN A 3 3.04 -6.14 -13.66
N LEU A 4 2.27 -6.48 -12.63
CA LEU A 4 2.71 -6.38 -11.24
C LEU A 4 3.60 -7.57 -10.89
N SER A 5 4.75 -7.30 -10.27
CA SER A 5 5.59 -8.35 -9.68
C SER A 5 4.89 -9.01 -8.49
N ASP A 6 5.28 -10.24 -8.13
CA ASP A 6 4.69 -10.98 -7.00
C ASP A 6 4.73 -10.17 -5.69
N GLY A 7 5.84 -9.47 -5.43
CA GLY A 7 5.95 -8.57 -4.28
C GLY A 7 4.97 -7.39 -4.30
N GLN A 8 4.69 -6.81 -5.48
CA GLN A 8 3.73 -5.72 -5.64
C GLN A 8 2.31 -6.21 -5.34
N ARG A 9 1.94 -7.37 -5.90
CA ARG A 9 0.63 -7.98 -5.66
C ARG A 9 0.42 -8.31 -4.19
N VAL A 10 1.43 -8.88 -3.52
CA VAL A 10 1.36 -9.20 -2.09
C VAL A 10 1.16 -7.94 -1.24
N ILE A 11 1.90 -6.85 -1.53
CA ILE A 11 1.77 -5.58 -0.79
C ILE A 11 0.39 -4.96 -1.01
N LEU A 12 -0.07 -4.86 -2.26
CA LEU A 12 -1.39 -4.32 -2.57
C LEU A 12 -2.50 -5.16 -1.94
N SER A 13 -2.39 -6.49 -2.01
CA SER A 13 -3.37 -7.40 -1.38
C SER A 13 -3.38 -7.27 0.15
N ALA A 14 -2.22 -7.10 0.77
CA ALA A 14 -2.13 -6.85 2.21
C ALA A 14 -2.73 -5.49 2.60
N ALA A 15 -2.51 -4.47 1.77
CA ALA A 15 -3.09 -3.14 1.96
C ALA A 15 -4.61 -3.16 1.85
N ALA A 16 -5.15 -3.85 0.83
CA ALA A 16 -6.58 -3.98 0.60
C ALA A 16 -7.31 -4.72 1.73
N GLN A 17 -6.65 -5.68 2.39
CA GLN A 17 -7.20 -6.38 3.56
C GLN A 17 -7.15 -5.56 4.85
N HIS A 18 -6.42 -4.44 4.87
CA HIS A 18 -6.37 -3.57 6.03
C HIS A 18 -7.61 -2.67 6.05
N GLU A 19 -8.27 -2.51 7.20
CA GLU A 19 -9.51 -1.70 7.32
C GLU A 19 -9.34 -0.28 6.74
N LYS A 20 -8.13 0.28 6.90
CA LYS A 20 -7.77 1.61 6.43
C LYS A 20 -6.98 1.63 5.12
N GLY A 21 -6.86 0.51 4.39
CA GLY A 21 -6.07 0.47 3.15
C GLY A 21 -4.56 0.62 3.34
N LEU A 22 -4.03 0.41 4.55
CA LEU A 22 -2.62 0.66 4.86
C LEU A 22 -1.74 -0.50 4.38
N ALA A 23 -0.80 -0.18 3.50
CA ALA A 23 0.14 -1.15 2.96
C ALA A 23 1.17 -1.55 4.01
N ARG A 24 1.22 -2.84 4.32
CA ARG A 24 2.18 -3.40 5.26
C ARG A 24 3.41 -3.92 4.53
N THR A 25 4.58 -3.64 5.10
CA THR A 25 5.82 -4.22 4.59
C THR A 25 5.88 -5.72 4.88
N PRO A 26 6.00 -6.58 3.85
CA PRO A 26 6.13 -8.02 4.05
C PRO A 26 7.49 -8.33 4.70
N LYS A 27 7.47 -8.89 5.91
CA LYS A 27 8.70 -9.23 6.66
C LYS A 27 9.53 -10.34 5.99
N THR A 28 8.94 -11.04 5.03
CA THR A 28 9.58 -12.11 4.25
C THR A 28 10.53 -11.59 3.17
N LEU A 29 10.43 -10.31 2.77
CA LEU A 29 11.30 -9.70 1.76
C LEU A 29 12.42 -8.86 2.37
N PRO A 30 13.61 -8.82 1.74
CA PRO A 30 14.69 -7.94 2.16
C PRO A 30 14.26 -6.48 2.07
N ALA A 31 14.77 -5.64 2.98
CA ALA A 31 14.37 -4.24 3.10
C ALA A 31 14.55 -3.44 1.80
N ALA A 32 15.60 -3.74 1.03
CA ALA A 32 15.86 -3.11 -0.26
C ALA A 32 14.77 -3.44 -1.31
N ALA A 33 14.36 -4.71 -1.40
CA ALA A 33 13.31 -5.14 -2.34
C ALA A 33 11.95 -4.51 -1.98
N ARG A 34 11.63 -4.44 -0.69
CA ARG A 34 10.42 -3.73 -0.22
C ARG A 34 10.42 -2.28 -0.67
N ASN A 35 11.51 -1.54 -0.42
CA ASN A 35 11.61 -0.14 -0.82
C ASN A 35 11.47 0.05 -2.34
N ALA A 36 12.11 -0.81 -3.14
CA ALA A 36 11.98 -0.77 -4.59
C ALA A 36 10.52 -0.97 -5.04
N VAL A 37 9.84 -1.96 -4.46
CA VAL A 37 8.44 -2.25 -4.75
C VAL A 37 7.53 -1.08 -4.37
N PHE A 38 7.65 -0.54 -3.14
CA PHE A 38 6.86 0.61 -2.69
C PHE A 38 7.06 1.82 -3.59
N ARG A 39 8.32 2.19 -3.89
CA ARG A 39 8.63 3.30 -4.80
C ARG A 39 8.03 3.09 -6.19
N SER A 40 8.08 1.86 -6.72
CA SER A 40 7.45 1.56 -8.01
C SER A 40 5.93 1.70 -7.94
N LEU A 41 5.27 1.24 -6.87
CA LEU A 41 3.82 1.37 -6.72
C LEU A 41 3.38 2.83 -6.61
N ILE A 42 4.10 3.62 -5.82
CA ILE A 42 3.86 5.06 -5.66
C ILE A 42 4.03 5.79 -6.99
N LYS A 43 5.11 5.49 -7.73
CA LYS A 43 5.35 6.06 -9.07
C LYS A 43 4.22 5.76 -10.06
N ASN A 44 3.54 4.63 -9.90
CA ASN A 44 2.41 4.23 -10.75
C ASN A 44 1.06 4.71 -10.19
N ASN A 45 1.01 5.60 -9.20
CA ASN A 45 -0.21 6.06 -8.52
C ASN A 45 -1.05 4.93 -7.89
N LEU A 46 -0.45 3.76 -7.65
CA LEU A 46 -1.13 2.62 -7.01
C LEU A 46 -1.10 2.70 -5.48
N LEU A 47 -0.13 3.44 -4.94
CA LEU A 47 -0.03 3.77 -3.53
C LEU A 47 0.18 5.28 -3.40
N THR A 48 -0.35 5.87 -2.33
CA THR A 48 -0.09 7.25 -1.96
C THR A 48 0.66 7.32 -0.64
N GLU A 49 1.58 8.26 -0.52
CA GLU A 49 2.38 8.48 0.69
C GLU A 49 1.62 9.43 1.61
N ILE A 50 1.43 9.03 2.86
CA ILE A 50 0.82 9.86 3.89
C ILE A 50 1.69 9.84 5.15
N ASN A 51 1.67 10.94 5.89
CA ASN A 51 2.31 10.99 7.21
C ASN A 51 1.65 9.96 8.13
N ALA A 52 2.46 9.15 8.81
CA ALA A 52 1.96 8.18 9.75
C ALA A 52 1.30 8.90 10.93
N PRO A 53 0.01 8.70 11.18
CA PRO A 53 -0.56 9.15 12.43
C PRO A 53 0.09 8.38 13.57
N ARG A 54 0.12 9.03 14.75
CA ARG A 54 0.71 8.52 16.00
C ARG A 54 0.30 7.07 16.34
N GLU A 55 -0.93 6.71 15.97
CA GLU A 55 -1.52 5.38 16.20
C GLU A 55 -0.99 4.29 15.25
N HIS A 56 -0.42 4.69 14.11
CA HIS A 56 0.05 3.80 13.05
C HIS A 56 1.54 3.96 12.72
N VAL A 57 2.33 4.64 13.56
CA VAL A 57 3.78 4.83 13.34
C VAL A 57 4.53 3.49 13.15
N GLY A 58 4.07 2.43 13.80
CA GLY A 58 4.65 1.08 13.67
C GLY A 58 4.37 0.38 12.33
N LEU A 59 3.55 0.97 11.47
CA LEU A 59 3.26 0.48 10.11
C LEU A 59 4.05 1.24 9.03
N GLY A 60 4.85 2.24 9.43
CA GLY A 60 5.69 3.02 8.53
C GLY A 60 6.60 2.15 7.67
N TRP A 61 6.62 2.42 6.36
CA TRP A 61 7.50 1.69 5.44
C TRP A 61 8.85 2.38 5.26
N ARG A 62 8.90 3.68 5.52
CA ARG A 62 10.09 4.55 5.46
C ARG A 62 9.97 5.69 6.47
N GLN A 63 11.10 6.24 6.90
CA GLN A 63 11.17 7.52 7.60
C GLN A 63 11.65 8.60 6.63
N ASP A 64 11.07 9.79 6.75
CA ASP A 64 11.51 10.98 6.06
C ASP A 64 12.67 11.68 6.80
N GLU A 65 13.14 12.81 6.28
CA GLU A 65 14.28 13.56 6.83
C GLU A 65 14.04 14.10 8.24
N ASP A 66 12.79 14.31 8.63
CA ASP A 66 12.36 14.72 9.98
C ASP A 66 12.09 13.55 10.94
N ASP A 67 12.64 12.35 10.70
CA ASP A 67 12.32 11.10 11.45
C ASP A 67 10.81 10.78 11.47
N THR A 68 10.06 11.38 10.54
CA THR A 68 8.61 11.18 10.44
C THR A 68 8.34 9.90 9.66
N TRP A 69 7.60 8.97 10.26
CA TRP A 69 7.20 7.76 9.59
C TRP A 69 6.23 8.07 8.45
N ILE A 70 6.51 7.51 7.29
CA ILE A 70 5.66 7.58 6.11
C ILE A 70 4.94 6.25 5.95
N LEU A 71 3.62 6.33 5.85
CA LEU A 71 2.77 5.23 5.47
C LEU A 71 2.49 5.29 3.98
N ALA A 72 2.20 4.12 3.44
CA ALA A 72 1.70 4.00 2.09
C ALA A 72 0.27 3.47 2.16
N LEU A 73 -0.64 4.22 1.58
CA LEU A 73 -2.05 3.92 1.51
C LEU A 73 -2.37 3.44 0.10
N ILE A 74 -3.12 2.35 -0.03
CA ILE A 74 -3.58 1.89 -1.34
C ILE A 74 -4.61 2.86 -1.91
N THR A 75 -4.44 3.20 -3.19
CA THR A 75 -5.39 4.02 -3.94
C THR A 75 -6.42 3.14 -4.62
N ASP A 76 -7.51 3.74 -5.11
CA ASP A 76 -8.50 3.07 -5.95
C ASP A 76 -7.86 2.39 -7.17
N GLU A 77 -6.84 3.02 -7.77
CA GLU A 77 -6.07 2.44 -8.87
C GLU A 77 -5.27 1.21 -8.42
N GLY A 78 -4.67 1.26 -7.22
CA GLY A 78 -3.97 0.13 -6.62
C GLY A 78 -4.88 -1.07 -6.37
N LEU A 79 -6.11 -0.83 -5.91
CA LEU A 79 -7.14 -1.86 -5.72
C LEU A 79 -7.54 -2.47 -7.07
N ARG A 80 -7.86 -1.63 -8.05
CA ARG A 80 -8.20 -2.08 -9.41
C ARG A 80 -7.08 -2.87 -10.07
N ALA A 81 -5.82 -2.52 -9.79
CA ALA A 81 -4.66 -3.22 -10.33
C ALA A 81 -4.52 -4.67 -9.83
N ILE A 82 -5.08 -5.00 -8.66
CA ILE A 82 -5.22 -6.38 -8.15
C ILE A 82 -6.60 -6.99 -8.42
N GLY A 83 -7.46 -6.30 -9.18
CA GLY A 83 -8.81 -6.75 -9.52
C GLY A 83 -9.84 -6.56 -8.41
N ILE A 84 -9.58 -5.67 -7.45
CA ILE A 84 -10.54 -5.27 -6.42
C ILE A 84 -11.19 -3.96 -6.84
N ASP A 85 -12.51 -3.94 -6.95
CA ASP A 85 -13.25 -2.71 -7.18
C ASP A 85 -13.53 -2.01 -5.84
N PRO A 86 -13.02 -0.79 -5.61
CA PRO A 86 -13.24 -0.07 -4.34
C PRO A 86 -14.72 0.24 -4.07
N ASN A 87 -15.54 0.25 -5.12
CA ASN A 87 -16.99 0.46 -5.04
C ASN A 87 -17.77 -0.83 -4.74
N GLU A 88 -17.15 -2.00 -4.83
CA GLU A 88 -17.85 -3.30 -4.66
C GLU A 88 -18.15 -3.58 -3.18
N GLY A 89 -17.32 -3.05 -2.27
CA GLY A 89 -17.53 -3.12 -0.81
C GLY A 89 -18.70 -2.29 -0.28
N ASP A 90 -19.31 -1.45 -1.10
CA ASP A 90 -20.54 -0.68 -0.79
C ASP A 90 -21.78 -1.29 -1.48
N THR A 91 -21.77 -2.57 -1.87
CA THR A 91 -22.96 -3.22 -2.44
C THR A 91 -23.89 -3.73 -1.33
N GLY A 92 -24.32 -2.82 -0.46
CA GLY A 92 -25.10 -3.12 0.74
C GLY A 92 -26.21 -2.10 1.05
N ALA A 93 -26.85 -1.48 0.06
CA ALA A 93 -28.14 -0.82 0.23
C ALA A 93 -28.83 -0.58 -1.13
N GLY A 94 -29.56 -1.59 -1.59
CA GLY A 94 -30.60 -1.48 -2.62
C GLY A 94 -31.95 -1.85 -2.01
#